data_AF-G6XM54-F1
#
_entry.id   AF-G6XM54-F1
#
_cell.length_a   1.000
_cell.length_b   1.000
_cell.length_c   1.000
_cell.angle_alpha   90.00
_cell.angle_beta   90.00
_cell.angle_gamma   90.00
#
_symmetry.space_group_name_H-M   'P 1'
#
loop_
_entity.id
_entity.type
_entity.pdbx_description
1 polymer ?
#
loop_
_entity_poly.entity_id
_entity_poly.type
_entity_poly.pdbx_seq_one_letter_code
_entity_poly.pdbx_strand_id
1 'polypeptide(L)'
;MTNKFSPFVIKALVDTITGGAGNDNTPPIGVYRSGPQIEQFFLNCGLDMRIGASSRVPATTDFLRKVANHPDGNAEVYLTRIIEQVCDPRTYLEHPDRATAVREHLNKALGADQLAVVIVGGKAVLTERQGAGGIVEPFIKKVATLDFDTVQMEIARALPNLESDPEDAVTAACSLIEAVCRSILVELALPLPPKKDIDGLIRAVQIPLGLSPGRTDLPSEIEADIRQTLSGLTSVAKGIGALRTHGGDAHGREKGFRRIDARIARLAINAASSLALFLIETWERQEHRTLPQHAEHL
;
A
#
# COMPACT_ATOMS: atom_id res chain seq x y z
N MET A 1 17.36 -23.53 -11.58
CA MET A 1 16.87 -22.17 -11.84
C MET A 1 15.48 -22.09 -11.26
N THR A 2 15.29 -21.31 -10.21
CA THR A 2 13.98 -21.09 -9.59
C THR A 2 13.23 -20.10 -10.48
N ASN A 3 12.15 -20.55 -11.14
CA ASN A 3 11.31 -19.66 -11.94
C ASN A 3 10.72 -18.57 -11.03
N LYS A 4 10.90 -17.30 -11.41
CA LYS A 4 10.44 -16.12 -10.63
C LYS A 4 8.91 -16.06 -10.45
N PHE A 5 8.16 -16.76 -11.30
CA PHE A 5 6.70 -16.81 -11.26
C PHE A 5 6.22 -18.23 -10.94
N SER A 6 5.43 -18.36 -9.88
CA SER A 6 4.89 -19.64 -9.45
C SER A 6 3.77 -20.17 -10.37
N PRO A 7 3.46 -21.48 -10.31
CA PRO A 7 2.28 -22.04 -10.99
C PRO A 7 0.96 -21.34 -10.62
N PHE A 8 0.88 -20.71 -9.44
CA PHE A 8 -0.28 -19.92 -9.02
C PHE A 8 -0.44 -18.66 -9.85
N VAL A 9 0.67 -17.96 -10.16
CA VAL A 9 0.66 -16.80 -11.06
C VAL A 9 0.26 -17.22 -12.48
N ILE A 10 0.77 -18.35 -12.96
CA ILE A 10 0.39 -18.86 -14.28
C ILE A 10 -1.12 -19.14 -14.35
N LYS A 11 -1.70 -19.75 -13.31
CA LYS A 11 -3.15 -19.97 -13.25
C LYS A 11 -3.93 -18.66 -13.25
N ALA A 12 -3.55 -17.68 -12.43
CA ALA A 12 -4.22 -16.38 -12.37
C ALA A 12 -4.14 -15.61 -13.71
N LEU A 13 -3.04 -15.77 -14.45
CA LEU A 13 -2.91 -15.25 -15.82
C LEU A 13 -3.86 -15.93 -16.79
N VAL A 14 -4.01 -17.26 -16.74
CA VAL A 14 -4.99 -17.98 -17.55
C VAL A 14 -6.40 -17.46 -17.27
N ASP A 15 -6.77 -17.35 -15.99
CA ASP A 15 -8.10 -16.92 -15.57
C ASP A 15 -8.41 -15.50 -16.08
N THR A 16 -7.46 -14.57 -15.95
CA THR A 16 -7.63 -13.16 -16.35
C THR A 16 -7.52 -12.88 -17.85
N ILE A 17 -6.70 -13.65 -18.59
CA ILE A 17 -6.57 -13.53 -20.05
C ILE A 17 -7.81 -14.12 -20.72
N THR A 18 -8.25 -15.30 -20.30
CA THR A 18 -9.37 -16.01 -20.93
C THR A 18 -10.73 -15.49 -20.48
N GLY A 19 -10.80 -14.88 -19.29
CA GLY A 19 -12.05 -14.55 -18.61
C GLY A 19 -12.81 -15.79 -18.15
N GLY A 20 -12.15 -16.94 -18.00
CA GLY A 20 -12.77 -18.20 -17.57
C GLY A 20 -13.37 -19.05 -18.70
N ALA A 21 -13.92 -20.21 -18.30
CA ALA A 21 -14.56 -21.15 -19.21
C ALA A 21 -15.94 -20.63 -19.64
N GLY A 22 -16.25 -20.72 -20.94
CA GLY A 22 -17.51 -20.19 -21.48
C GLY A 22 -18.78 -20.95 -21.04
N ASN A 23 -18.61 -22.10 -20.40
CA ASN A 23 -19.71 -22.99 -19.97
C ASN A 23 -19.81 -23.10 -18.43
N ASP A 24 -19.07 -22.28 -17.69
CA ASP A 24 -19.04 -22.29 -16.23
C ASP A 24 -19.82 -21.08 -15.69
N ASN A 25 -20.68 -21.28 -14.69
CA ASN A 25 -21.51 -20.23 -14.09
C ASN A 25 -20.72 -19.30 -13.15
N THR A 26 -19.42 -19.52 -13.03
CA THR A 26 -18.52 -18.69 -12.24
C THR A 26 -18.32 -17.34 -12.94
N PRO A 27 -18.53 -16.19 -12.26
CA PRO A 27 -18.35 -14.88 -12.88
C PRO A 27 -16.94 -14.73 -13.48
N PRO A 28 -16.81 -14.25 -14.74
CA PRO A 28 -15.53 -14.14 -15.41
C PRO A 28 -14.63 -13.14 -14.67
N ILE A 29 -13.37 -13.52 -14.44
CA ILE A 29 -12.37 -12.61 -13.89
C ILE A 29 -11.83 -11.77 -15.05
N GLY A 30 -12.28 -10.51 -15.13
CA GLY A 30 -11.95 -9.60 -16.24
C GLY A 30 -12.93 -9.66 -17.40
N VAL A 31 -12.40 -9.56 -18.62
CA VAL A 31 -13.18 -9.55 -19.88
C VAL A 31 -13.02 -10.90 -20.56
N TYR A 32 -14.14 -11.49 -20.97
CA TYR A 32 -14.15 -12.70 -21.78
C TYR A 32 -13.48 -12.41 -23.14
N ARG A 33 -12.45 -13.19 -23.49
CA ARG A 33 -11.77 -13.09 -24.81
C ARG A 33 -12.05 -14.33 -25.64
N SER A 34 -12.56 -14.15 -26.85
CA SER A 34 -12.65 -15.21 -27.88
C SER A 34 -11.26 -15.72 -28.27
N GLY A 35 -11.20 -16.86 -28.98
CA GLY A 35 -9.93 -17.42 -29.43
C GLY A 35 -9.06 -16.42 -30.22
N PRO A 36 -9.59 -15.79 -31.27
CA PRO A 36 -8.85 -14.76 -32.02
C PRO A 36 -8.40 -13.57 -31.16
N GLN A 37 -9.19 -13.14 -30.16
CA GLN A 37 -8.80 -12.07 -29.25
C GLN A 37 -7.66 -12.47 -28.32
N ILE A 38 -7.57 -13.74 -27.91
CA ILE A 38 -6.45 -14.27 -27.13
C ILE A 38 -5.19 -14.32 -28.00
N GLU A 39 -5.27 -14.82 -29.24
CA GLU A 39 -4.13 -14.82 -30.16
C GLU A 39 -3.62 -13.39 -30.40
N GLN A 40 -4.52 -12.44 -30.64
CA GLN A 40 -4.16 -11.02 -30.79
C GLN A 40 -3.54 -10.42 -29.51
N PHE A 41 -4.03 -10.80 -28.33
CA PHE A 41 -3.45 -10.37 -27.06
C PHE A 41 -1.97 -10.80 -26.95
N PHE A 42 -1.65 -12.06 -27.26
CA PHE A 42 -0.27 -12.54 -27.23
C PHE A 42 0.59 -11.91 -28.32
N LEU A 43 0.04 -11.67 -29.51
CA LEU A 43 0.74 -10.93 -30.57
C LEU A 43 1.12 -9.51 -30.14
N ASN A 44 0.24 -8.82 -29.39
CA ASN A 44 0.54 -7.51 -28.82
C ASN A 44 1.65 -7.58 -27.75
N CYS A 45 1.83 -8.75 -27.12
CA CYS A 45 2.97 -9.03 -26.25
C CYS A 45 4.22 -9.47 -27.03
N GLY A 46 4.19 -9.53 -28.37
CA GLY A 46 5.28 -10.03 -29.19
C GLY A 46 5.45 -11.55 -29.15
N LEU A 47 4.38 -12.28 -28.85
CA LEU A 47 4.37 -13.74 -28.74
C LEU A 47 3.37 -14.34 -29.74
N ASP A 48 3.82 -15.28 -30.57
CA ASP A 48 2.95 -15.93 -31.55
C ASP A 48 2.30 -17.19 -30.94
N MET A 49 1.15 -16.99 -30.30
CA MET A 49 0.30 -18.07 -29.82
C MET A 49 -0.74 -18.45 -30.88
N ARG A 50 -0.95 -19.75 -31.07
CA ARG A 50 -2.07 -20.29 -31.87
C ARG A 50 -2.92 -21.23 -31.03
N ILE A 51 -4.23 -20.99 -31.01
CA ILE A 51 -5.20 -21.85 -30.33
C ILE A 51 -5.54 -23.06 -31.22
N GLY A 52 -5.69 -22.84 -32.53
CA GLY A 52 -6.04 -23.90 -33.47
C GLY A 52 -7.35 -24.59 -33.12
N ALA A 53 -7.36 -25.93 -33.11
CA ALA A 53 -8.53 -26.74 -32.77
C ALA A 53 -8.75 -26.94 -31.26
N SER A 54 -7.89 -26.36 -30.40
CA SER A 54 -7.98 -26.52 -28.95
C SER A 54 -8.95 -25.53 -28.31
N SER A 55 -9.45 -25.87 -27.12
CA SER A 55 -10.20 -24.92 -26.30
C SER A 55 -9.31 -23.79 -25.78
N ARG A 56 -9.88 -22.58 -25.63
CA ARG A 56 -9.17 -21.36 -25.21
C ARG A 56 -8.35 -21.54 -23.93
N VAL A 57 -8.96 -22.10 -22.88
CA VAL A 57 -8.33 -22.24 -21.55
C VAL A 57 -7.15 -23.22 -21.56
N PRO A 58 -7.29 -24.47 -22.05
CA PRO A 58 -6.16 -25.39 -22.19
C PRO A 58 -5.03 -24.83 -23.06
N ALA A 59 -5.35 -24.26 -24.23
CA ALA A 59 -4.35 -23.71 -25.14
C ALA A 59 -3.54 -22.58 -24.47
N THR A 60 -4.23 -21.67 -23.76
CA THR A 60 -3.57 -20.56 -23.03
C THR A 60 -2.70 -21.09 -21.89
N THR A 61 -3.18 -22.11 -21.17
CA THR A 61 -2.44 -22.75 -20.08
C THR A 61 -1.15 -23.36 -20.58
N ASP A 62 -1.22 -24.16 -21.64
CA ASP A 62 -0.06 -24.83 -22.22
C ASP A 62 0.94 -23.83 -22.79
N PHE A 63 0.45 -22.77 -23.43
CA PHE A 63 1.30 -21.70 -23.95
C PHE A 63 2.05 -20.96 -22.84
N LEU A 64 1.36 -20.52 -21.78
CA LEU A 64 2.01 -19.83 -20.66
C LEU A 64 3.01 -20.73 -19.93
N ARG A 65 2.74 -22.04 -19.81
CA ARG A 65 3.71 -23.00 -19.27
C ARG A 65 4.95 -23.14 -20.15
N LYS A 66 4.80 -23.10 -21.48
CA LYS A 66 5.95 -23.09 -22.41
C LYS A 66 6.76 -21.79 -22.26
N VAL A 67 6.09 -20.65 -22.18
CA VAL A 67 6.74 -19.34 -21.95
C VAL A 67 7.51 -19.33 -20.62
N ALA A 68 6.91 -19.86 -19.55
CA ALA A 68 7.54 -19.92 -18.23
C ALA A 68 8.79 -20.82 -18.18
N ASN A 69 8.89 -21.80 -19.07
CA ASN A 69 10.01 -22.74 -19.15
C ASN A 69 10.85 -22.53 -20.41
N HIS A 70 10.77 -21.34 -21.01
CA HIS A 70 11.40 -21.08 -22.30
C HIS A 70 12.94 -21.13 -22.19
N PRO A 71 13.64 -21.87 -23.07
CA PRO A 71 15.06 -22.19 -22.92
C PRO A 71 16.02 -21.02 -23.21
N ASP A 72 15.53 -19.89 -23.73
CA ASP A 72 16.33 -18.70 -24.01
C ASP A 72 16.65 -17.85 -22.77
N GLY A 73 16.10 -18.22 -21.60
CA GLY A 73 16.29 -17.48 -20.35
C GLY A 73 15.46 -16.20 -20.23
N ASN A 74 14.62 -15.86 -21.22
CA ASN A 74 13.82 -14.62 -21.23
C ASN A 74 12.40 -14.80 -20.67
N ALA A 75 12.11 -15.93 -20.05
CA ALA A 75 10.81 -16.24 -19.46
C ALA A 75 10.27 -15.09 -18.57
N GLU A 76 11.16 -14.45 -17.80
CA GLU A 76 10.80 -13.32 -16.95
C GLU A 76 10.32 -12.10 -17.74
N VAL A 77 11.01 -11.75 -18.82
CA VAL A 77 10.67 -10.61 -19.67
C VAL A 77 9.32 -10.84 -20.34
N TYR A 78 9.08 -12.05 -20.86
CA TYR A 78 7.82 -12.39 -21.52
C TYR A 78 6.65 -12.37 -20.54
N LEU A 79 6.80 -12.99 -19.36
CA LEU A 79 5.73 -13.03 -18.35
C LEU A 79 5.45 -11.64 -17.77
N THR A 80 6.47 -10.82 -17.54
CA THR A 80 6.29 -9.43 -17.10
C THR A 80 5.44 -8.65 -18.10
N ARG A 81 5.78 -8.73 -19.40
CA ARG A 81 5.01 -8.05 -20.45
C ARG A 81 3.56 -8.53 -20.53
N ILE A 82 3.33 -9.84 -20.39
CA ILE A 82 1.98 -10.41 -20.36
C ILE A 82 1.19 -9.87 -19.16
N ILE A 83 1.80 -9.85 -17.97
CA ILE A 83 1.19 -9.34 -16.74
C ILE A 83 0.82 -7.86 -16.87
N GLU A 84 1.73 -7.04 -17.40
CA GLU A 84 1.48 -5.61 -17.62
C GLU A 84 0.38 -5.38 -18.66
N GLN A 85 0.39 -6.13 -19.77
CA GLN A 85 -0.62 -6.01 -20.83
C GLN A 85 -2.02 -6.39 -20.34
N VAL A 86 -2.16 -7.48 -19.56
CA VAL A 86 -3.48 -7.90 -19.05
C VAL A 86 -3.99 -6.97 -17.96
N CYS A 87 -3.11 -6.30 -17.22
CA CYS A 87 -3.48 -5.32 -16.19
C CYS A 87 -3.63 -3.89 -16.72
N ASP A 88 -3.38 -3.63 -18.01
CA ASP A 88 -3.44 -2.29 -18.57
C ASP A 88 -4.88 -1.74 -18.50
N PRO A 89 -5.13 -0.63 -17.77
CA PRO A 89 -6.47 -0.11 -17.57
C PRO A 89 -7.15 0.33 -18.88
N ARG A 90 -6.37 0.64 -19.92
CA ARG A 90 -6.89 1.05 -21.24
C ARG A 90 -7.58 -0.10 -21.97
N THR A 91 -7.33 -1.35 -21.56
CA THR A 91 -8.03 -2.53 -22.07
C THR A 91 -9.48 -2.61 -21.57
N TYR A 92 -9.81 -1.85 -20.52
CA TYR A 92 -11.07 -1.96 -19.78
C TYR A 92 -11.81 -0.61 -19.71
N LEU A 93 -11.63 0.29 -20.69
CA LEU A 93 -12.25 1.62 -20.67
C LEU A 93 -13.79 1.57 -20.55
N GLU A 94 -14.43 0.56 -21.14
CA GLU A 94 -15.88 0.36 -21.07
C GLU A 94 -16.33 -0.30 -19.74
N HIS A 95 -15.40 -0.95 -19.02
CA HIS A 95 -15.65 -1.70 -17.79
C HIS A 95 -14.52 -1.52 -16.76
N PRO A 96 -14.32 -0.30 -16.22
CA PRO A 96 -13.18 0.01 -15.34
C PRO A 96 -13.17 -0.78 -14.02
N ASP A 97 -14.33 -1.25 -13.55
CA ASP A 97 -14.47 -2.21 -12.45
C ASP A 97 -13.70 -3.51 -12.72
N ARG A 98 -13.67 -3.96 -13.98
CA ARG A 98 -12.96 -5.17 -14.41
C ARG A 98 -11.44 -4.99 -14.40
N ALA A 99 -10.93 -3.80 -14.70
CA ALA A 99 -9.49 -3.53 -14.54
C ALA A 99 -9.05 -3.71 -13.09
N THR A 100 -9.85 -3.21 -12.14
CA THR A 100 -9.58 -3.38 -10.71
C THR A 100 -9.65 -4.84 -10.30
N ALA A 101 -10.71 -5.56 -10.71
CA ALA A 101 -10.87 -6.98 -10.37
C ALA A 101 -9.73 -7.88 -10.93
N VAL A 102 -9.29 -7.62 -12.17
CA VAL A 102 -8.15 -8.34 -12.79
C VAL A 102 -6.86 -8.11 -12.02
N ARG A 103 -6.56 -6.85 -11.70
CA ARG A 103 -5.36 -6.49 -10.96
C ARG A 103 -5.36 -7.08 -9.55
N GLU A 104 -6.49 -7.02 -8.84
CA GLU A 104 -6.62 -7.63 -7.51
C GLU A 104 -6.44 -9.14 -7.55
N HIS A 105 -7.03 -9.82 -8.54
CA HIS A 105 -6.89 -11.26 -8.69
C HIS A 105 -5.43 -11.65 -8.96
N LEU A 106 -4.74 -10.96 -9.87
CA LEU A 106 -3.32 -11.22 -10.14
C LEU A 106 -2.44 -10.91 -8.93
N ASN A 107 -2.68 -9.80 -8.23
CA ASN A 107 -1.92 -9.43 -7.04
C ASN A 107 -2.07 -10.42 -5.88
N LYS A 108 -3.21 -11.13 -5.77
CA LYS A 108 -3.35 -12.23 -4.79
C LYS A 108 -2.41 -13.39 -5.10
N ALA A 109 -2.20 -13.72 -6.37
CA ALA A 109 -1.27 -14.77 -6.77
C ALA A 109 0.21 -14.31 -6.69
N LEU A 110 0.49 -13.09 -7.15
CA LEU A 110 1.85 -12.50 -7.16
C LEU A 110 2.38 -12.23 -5.74
N GLY A 111 1.51 -12.02 -4.75
CA GLY A 111 1.92 -11.68 -3.39
C GLY A 111 2.83 -12.71 -2.73
N ALA A 112 2.60 -14.01 -2.96
CA ALA A 112 3.45 -15.08 -2.42
C ALA A 112 4.87 -15.06 -3.02
N ASP A 113 4.97 -14.57 -4.26
CA ASP A 113 6.23 -14.42 -4.99
C ASP A 113 6.89 -13.04 -4.74
N GLN A 114 6.38 -12.28 -3.75
CA GLN A 114 6.85 -10.92 -3.42
C GLN A 114 6.79 -9.95 -4.61
N LEU A 115 5.74 -10.08 -5.43
CA LEU A 115 5.51 -9.23 -6.59
C LEU A 115 4.13 -8.55 -6.48
N ALA A 116 3.97 -7.42 -7.17
CA ALA A 116 2.68 -6.75 -7.33
C ALA A 116 2.65 -5.96 -8.65
N VAL A 117 1.46 -5.78 -9.20
CA VAL A 117 1.19 -4.86 -10.30
C VAL A 117 0.58 -3.59 -9.73
N VAL A 118 1.18 -2.46 -10.08
CA VAL A 118 0.73 -1.11 -9.72
C VAL A 118 0.44 -0.30 -10.98
N ILE A 119 -0.32 0.79 -10.85
CA ILE A 119 -0.56 1.73 -11.95
C ILE A 119 0.34 2.95 -11.76
N VAL A 120 1.24 3.20 -12.72
CA VAL A 120 2.14 4.36 -12.75
C VAL A 120 1.89 5.13 -14.03
N GLY A 121 1.48 6.39 -13.94
CA GLY A 121 1.19 7.22 -15.11
C GLY A 121 0.13 6.62 -16.04
N GLY A 122 -0.85 5.90 -15.48
CA GLY A 122 -1.91 5.22 -16.24
C GLY A 122 -1.50 3.90 -16.92
N LYS A 123 -0.29 3.40 -16.68
CA LYS A 123 0.19 2.10 -17.19
C LYS A 123 0.37 1.11 -16.06
N ALA A 124 0.07 -0.16 -16.31
CA ALA A 124 0.39 -1.23 -15.40
C ALA A 124 1.89 -1.52 -15.43
N VAL A 125 2.50 -1.64 -14.25
CA VAL A 125 3.92 -1.93 -14.08
C VAL A 125 4.06 -3.03 -13.03
N LEU A 126 4.81 -4.09 -13.37
CA LEU A 126 5.17 -5.12 -12.40
C LEU A 126 6.32 -4.59 -11.53
N THR A 127 6.14 -4.64 -10.22
CA THR A 127 7.15 -4.26 -9.23
C THR A 127 7.37 -5.40 -8.25
N GLU A 128 8.56 -5.44 -7.66
CA GLU A 128 8.73 -6.15 -6.40
C GLU A 128 7.78 -5.54 -5.39
N ARG A 129 7.04 -6.41 -4.70
CA ARG A 129 6.38 -6.07 -3.45
C ARG A 129 7.52 -5.86 -2.45
N GLN A 130 8.11 -4.66 -2.50
CA GLN A 130 8.87 -4.10 -1.39
C GLN A 130 8.03 -4.39 -0.17
N GLY A 131 8.48 -5.29 0.69
CA GLY A 131 7.66 -5.85 1.75
C GLY A 131 6.97 -4.73 2.52
N ALA A 132 5.71 -4.48 2.20
CA ALA A 132 4.75 -3.83 3.07
C ALA A 132 4.29 -4.83 4.15
N GLY A 133 5.19 -5.74 4.56
CA GLY A 133 5.09 -6.47 5.81
C GLY A 133 5.44 -5.60 7.03
N GLY A 134 5.47 -4.27 6.85
CA GLY A 134 5.38 -3.29 7.92
C GLY A 134 3.93 -2.85 8.10
N ILE A 135 3.62 -2.26 9.26
CA ILE A 135 2.28 -1.80 9.68
C ILE A 135 1.55 -0.90 8.66
N VAL A 136 2.23 -0.41 7.62
CA VAL A 136 1.69 0.41 6.54
C VAL A 136 0.50 -0.22 5.81
N GLU A 137 0.48 -1.52 5.49
CA GLU A 137 -0.68 -2.11 4.78
C GLU A 137 -1.92 -2.23 5.68
N PRO A 138 -1.83 -2.77 6.92
CA PRO A 138 -2.90 -2.67 7.91
C PRO A 138 -3.34 -1.22 8.16
N PHE A 139 -2.39 -0.28 8.24
CA PHE A 139 -2.66 1.13 8.45
C PHE A 139 -3.40 1.77 7.28
N ILE A 140 -2.95 1.59 6.04
CA ILE A 140 -3.63 2.06 4.83
C ILE A 140 -5.05 1.52 4.79
N LYS A 141 -5.23 0.22 5.07
CA LYS A 141 -6.56 -0.39 5.11
C LYS A 141 -7.44 0.25 6.19
N LYS A 142 -6.88 0.59 7.35
CA LYS A 142 -7.60 1.25 8.43
C LYS A 142 -7.94 2.70 8.09
N VAL A 143 -6.99 3.49 7.59
CA VAL A 143 -7.20 4.90 7.20
C VAL A 143 -8.12 5.02 5.99
N ALA A 144 -8.13 4.05 5.06
CA ALA A 144 -9.08 3.99 3.96
C ALA A 144 -10.56 3.99 4.43
N THR A 145 -10.80 3.63 5.69
CA THR A 145 -12.14 3.59 6.31
C THR A 145 -12.45 4.79 7.22
N LEU A 146 -11.51 5.75 7.33
CA LEU A 146 -11.57 6.91 8.22
C LEU A 146 -11.49 8.21 7.42
N ASP A 147 -12.23 9.24 7.83
CA ASP A 147 -12.26 10.57 7.17
C ASP A 147 -10.98 11.36 7.49
N PHE A 148 -9.91 10.99 6.80
CA PHE A 148 -8.63 11.68 6.85
C PHE A 148 -8.07 11.89 5.44
N ASP A 149 -8.71 12.74 4.66
CA ASP A 149 -8.26 13.11 3.31
C ASP A 149 -6.79 13.53 3.29
N THR A 150 -6.35 14.26 4.31
CA THR A 150 -4.95 14.67 4.44
C THR A 150 -4.03 13.47 4.72
N VAL A 151 -4.43 12.51 5.56
CA VAL A 151 -3.56 11.37 5.91
C VAL A 151 -3.38 10.40 4.74
N GLN A 152 -4.47 10.09 4.03
CA GLN A 152 -4.39 9.23 2.84
C GLN A 152 -3.49 9.87 1.78
N MET A 153 -3.63 11.18 1.57
CA MET A 153 -2.81 11.93 0.62
C MET A 153 -1.34 11.98 1.02
N GLU A 154 -1.01 12.19 2.31
CA GLU A 154 0.39 12.21 2.78
C GLU A 154 1.05 10.83 2.63
N ILE A 155 0.32 9.73 2.84
CA ILE A 155 0.87 8.37 2.67
C ILE A 155 1.02 7.99 1.20
N ALA A 156 0.01 8.31 0.39
CA ALA A 156 0.08 8.11 -1.05
C ALA A 156 1.22 8.91 -1.68
N ARG A 157 1.60 10.06 -1.08
CA ARG A 157 2.78 10.85 -1.46
C ARG A 157 4.08 10.24 -0.94
N ALA A 158 4.14 9.79 0.32
CA ALA A 158 5.37 9.32 0.96
C ALA A 158 5.90 8.00 0.37
N LEU A 159 5.03 7.02 0.14
CA LEU A 159 5.46 5.66 -0.20
C LEU A 159 6.15 5.52 -1.56
N PRO A 160 5.68 6.17 -2.64
CA PRO A 160 6.37 6.13 -3.94
C PRO A 160 7.70 6.87 -3.92
N ASN A 161 7.87 7.85 -3.02
CA ASN A 161 9.01 8.75 -2.98
C ASN A 161 10.12 8.32 -2.00
N LEU A 162 9.95 7.23 -1.23
CA LEU A 162 10.90 6.82 -0.18
C LEU A 162 12.37 6.71 -0.64
N GLU A 163 12.60 6.32 -1.90
CA GLU A 163 13.95 6.16 -2.47
C GLU A 163 14.42 7.41 -3.24
N SER A 164 13.50 8.14 -3.88
CA SER A 164 13.80 9.30 -4.72
C SER A 164 13.91 10.60 -3.91
N ASP A 165 13.08 10.74 -2.87
CA ASP A 165 12.97 11.89 -1.97
C ASP A 165 12.69 11.45 -0.50
N PRO A 166 13.71 10.95 0.22
CA PRO A 166 13.59 10.54 1.62
C PRO A 166 13.15 11.67 2.58
N GLU A 167 13.41 12.93 2.23
CA GLU A 167 13.11 14.10 3.07
C GLU A 167 11.61 14.44 2.99
N ASP A 168 11.00 14.32 1.81
CA ASP A 168 9.54 14.39 1.63
C ASP A 168 8.83 13.28 2.41
N ALA A 169 9.35 12.04 2.36
CA ALA A 169 8.78 10.92 3.12
C ALA A 169 8.82 11.14 4.64
N VAL A 170 9.88 11.76 5.18
CA VAL A 170 9.95 12.15 6.60
C VAL A 170 8.96 13.27 6.93
N THR A 171 8.80 14.23 6.02
CA THR A 171 7.82 15.31 6.17
C THR A 171 6.41 14.74 6.27
N ALA A 172 6.06 13.83 5.37
CA ALA A 172 4.78 13.12 5.38
C ALA A 172 4.58 12.28 6.66
N ALA A 173 5.62 11.59 7.15
CA ALA A 173 5.54 10.84 8.41
C ALA A 173 5.20 11.75 9.61
N CYS A 174 5.75 12.96 9.64
CA CYS A 174 5.44 13.95 10.68
C CYS A 174 4.02 14.50 10.53
N SER A 175 3.63 14.91 9.31
CA SER A 175 2.29 15.41 8.98
C SER A 175 1.19 14.40 9.33
N LEU A 176 1.45 13.10 9.10
CA LEU A 176 0.57 12.00 9.48
C LEU A 176 0.25 12.00 10.98
N ILE A 177 1.27 12.07 11.83
CA ILE A 177 1.10 12.07 13.29
C ILE A 177 0.33 13.33 13.72
N GLU A 178 0.71 14.49 13.18
CA GLU A 178 0.05 15.77 13.51
C GLU A 178 -1.42 15.77 13.12
N ALA A 179 -1.77 15.24 11.94
CA ALA A 179 -3.14 15.14 11.45
C ALA A 179 -3.99 14.23 12.35
N VAL A 180 -3.50 13.03 12.66
CA VAL A 180 -4.20 12.08 13.55
C VAL A 180 -4.43 12.68 14.93
N CYS A 181 -3.41 13.31 15.52
CA CYS A 181 -3.57 13.94 16.82
C CYS A 181 -4.59 15.09 16.80
N ARG A 182 -4.59 15.91 15.76
CA ARG A 182 -5.57 17.01 15.61
C ARG A 182 -6.98 16.48 15.50
N SER A 183 -7.23 15.48 14.65
CA SER A 183 -8.57 14.93 14.48
C SER A 183 -9.08 14.29 15.76
N ILE A 184 -8.24 13.56 16.50
CA ILE A 184 -8.62 13.01 17.81
C ILE A 184 -9.01 14.14 18.79
N LEU A 185 -8.24 15.23 18.86
CA LEU A 185 -8.58 16.36 19.74
C LEU A 185 -9.89 17.04 19.32
N VAL A 186 -10.12 17.21 18.02
CA VAL A 186 -11.37 17.78 17.48
C VAL A 186 -12.56 16.89 17.83
N GLU A 187 -12.44 15.58 17.63
CA GLU A 187 -13.52 14.62 17.93
C GLU A 187 -13.83 14.49 19.42
N LEU A 188 -12.82 14.68 20.27
CA LEU A 188 -12.99 14.77 21.72
C LEU A 188 -13.49 16.15 22.18
N ALA A 189 -13.72 17.09 21.25
CA ALA A 189 -14.07 18.49 21.54
C ALA A 189 -13.07 19.20 22.48
N LEU A 190 -11.78 18.84 22.39
CA LEU A 190 -10.70 19.42 23.18
C LEU A 190 -9.95 20.52 22.41
N PRO A 191 -9.48 21.57 23.09
CA PRO A 191 -8.70 22.62 22.45
C PRO A 191 -7.34 22.08 21.98
N LEU A 192 -6.87 22.60 20.85
CA LEU A 192 -5.50 22.34 20.41
C LEU A 192 -4.49 22.95 21.41
N PRO A 193 -3.33 22.30 21.62
CA PRO A 193 -2.30 22.80 22.50
C PRO A 193 -1.73 24.15 22.01
N PRO A 194 -1.19 25.00 22.91
CA PRO A 194 -0.57 26.28 22.54
C PRO A 194 0.55 26.14 21.52
N LYS A 195 1.38 25.11 21.68
CA LYS A 195 2.36 24.66 20.68
C LYS A 195 1.72 23.57 19.83
N LYS A 196 1.48 23.88 18.55
CA LYS A 196 0.84 22.96 17.60
C LYS A 196 1.87 22.12 16.83
N ASP A 197 3.03 21.90 17.42
CA ASP A 197 4.05 20.97 16.93
C ASP A 197 3.73 19.53 17.36
N ILE A 198 4.43 18.56 16.77
CA ILE A 198 4.21 17.14 17.07
C ILE A 198 4.34 16.78 18.56
N ASP A 199 5.27 17.42 19.30
CA ASP A 199 5.42 17.16 20.75
C ASP A 199 4.20 17.66 21.53
N GLY A 200 3.75 18.89 21.25
CA GLY A 200 2.55 19.44 21.87
C GLY A 200 1.31 18.61 21.57
N LEU A 201 1.13 18.19 20.32
CA LEU A 201 -0.02 17.40 19.86
C LEU A 201 -0.05 15.99 20.48
N ILE A 202 1.08 15.28 20.49
CA ILE A 202 1.15 13.94 21.11
C ILE A 202 0.79 14.00 22.59
N ARG A 203 1.37 14.94 23.34
CA ARG A 203 1.09 15.08 24.77
C ARG A 203 -0.37 15.42 25.04
N ALA A 204 -0.96 16.29 24.21
CA ALA A 204 -2.36 16.67 24.33
C ALA A 204 -3.31 15.47 24.13
N VAL A 205 -2.98 14.54 23.22
CA VAL A 205 -3.78 13.34 22.96
C VAL A 205 -3.54 12.22 23.97
N GLN A 206 -2.32 12.10 24.50
CA GLN A 206 -1.99 11.03 25.46
C GLN A 206 -2.81 11.10 26.75
N ILE A 207 -3.17 12.30 27.20
CA ILE A 207 -3.93 12.49 28.43
C ILE A 207 -5.35 11.90 28.31
N PRO A 208 -6.22 12.37 27.39
CA PRO A 208 -7.58 11.86 27.28
C PRO A 208 -7.62 10.40 26.85
N LEU A 209 -6.66 9.92 26.07
CA LEU A 209 -6.59 8.51 25.70
C LEU A 209 -6.06 7.58 26.81
N GLY A 210 -5.69 8.11 27.98
CA GLY A 210 -5.09 7.30 29.05
C GLY A 210 -3.73 6.72 28.66
N LEU A 211 -3.03 7.33 27.70
CA LEU A 211 -1.72 6.90 27.23
C LEU A 211 -0.56 7.70 27.86
N SER A 212 -0.86 8.50 28.88
CA SER A 212 0.17 9.22 29.63
C SER A 212 1.09 8.23 30.35
N PRO A 213 2.42 8.26 30.11
CA PRO A 213 3.36 7.43 30.85
C PRO A 213 3.38 7.72 32.35
N GLY A 214 2.75 8.81 32.80
CA GLY A 214 2.65 9.23 34.20
C GLY A 214 1.44 8.67 34.96
N ARG A 215 0.48 8.02 34.29
CA ARG A 215 -0.77 7.55 34.94
C ARG A 215 -0.51 6.53 36.05
N THR A 216 -1.37 6.47 37.07
CA THR A 216 -1.15 5.68 38.30
C THR A 216 -2.00 4.42 38.39
N ASP A 217 -2.85 4.17 37.40
CA ASP A 217 -3.82 3.09 37.34
C ASP A 217 -3.34 1.94 36.41
N LEU A 218 -2.03 1.73 36.33
CA LEU A 218 -1.41 0.63 35.59
C LEU A 218 -1.32 -0.63 36.47
N PRO A 219 -1.43 -1.85 35.88
CA PRO A 219 -1.21 -3.09 36.62
C PRO A 219 0.24 -3.16 37.13
N SER A 220 0.41 -3.43 38.42
CA SER A 220 1.71 -3.39 39.10
C SER A 220 2.76 -4.33 38.49
N GLU A 221 2.32 -5.45 37.91
CA GLU A 221 3.18 -6.48 37.34
C GLU A 221 3.88 -6.04 36.05
N ILE A 222 3.29 -5.09 35.31
CA ILE A 222 3.78 -4.62 33.99
C ILE A 222 3.87 -3.09 33.92
N GLU A 223 3.75 -2.40 35.06
CA GLU A 223 3.73 -0.94 35.12
C GLU A 223 4.97 -0.32 34.47
N ALA A 224 6.16 -0.79 34.86
CA ALA A 224 7.42 -0.27 34.33
C ALA A 224 7.52 -0.44 32.80
N ASP A 225 7.09 -1.61 32.29
CA ASP A 225 7.13 -1.94 30.87
C ASP A 225 6.19 -1.06 30.05
N ILE A 226 4.97 -0.82 30.56
CA ILE A 226 4.01 0.09 29.94
C ILE A 226 4.56 1.51 29.91
N ARG A 227 5.08 2.01 31.04
CA ARG A 227 5.66 3.37 31.12
C ARG A 227 6.82 3.53 30.14
N GLN A 228 7.71 2.54 30.04
CA GLN A 228 8.82 2.53 29.10
C GLN A 228 8.34 2.55 27.66
N THR A 229 7.36 1.72 27.32
CA THR A 229 6.81 1.63 25.95
C THR A 229 6.15 2.95 25.52
N LEU A 230 5.30 3.54 26.38
CA LEU A 230 4.64 4.82 26.10
C LEU A 230 5.65 5.98 26.02
N SER A 231 6.69 5.98 26.85
CA SER A 231 7.77 6.98 26.80
C SER A 231 8.61 6.85 25.53
N GLY A 232 8.87 5.62 25.09
CA GLY A 232 9.56 5.32 23.83
C GLY A 232 8.78 5.85 22.63
N LEU A 233 7.47 5.63 22.62
CA LEU A 233 6.56 6.16 21.60
C LEU A 233 6.60 7.69 21.51
N THR A 234 6.57 8.40 22.65
CA THR A 234 6.73 9.87 22.69
C THR A 234 8.08 10.29 22.13
N SER A 235 9.14 9.56 22.46
CA SER A 235 10.51 9.87 22.01
C SER A 235 10.67 9.68 20.50
N VAL A 236 10.07 8.62 19.94
CA VAL A 236 10.05 8.38 18.49
C VAL A 236 9.30 9.49 17.76
N ALA A 237 8.12 9.90 18.22
CA ALA A 237 7.36 10.98 17.61
C ALA A 237 8.15 12.30 17.60
N LYS A 238 8.80 12.65 18.72
CA LYS A 238 9.71 13.80 18.79
C LYS A 238 10.87 13.70 17.82
N GLY A 239 11.48 12.51 17.71
CA GLY A 239 12.57 12.24 16.78
C GLY A 239 12.15 12.48 15.33
N ILE A 240 10.97 12.01 14.93
CA ILE A 240 10.39 12.26 13.60
C ILE A 240 10.17 13.76 13.36
N GLY A 241 9.65 14.47 14.36
CA GLY A 241 9.54 15.93 14.32
C GLY A 241 10.87 16.64 14.09
N ALA A 242 11.90 16.24 14.82
CA ALA A 242 13.25 16.79 14.69
C ALA A 242 13.88 16.45 13.33
N LEU A 243 13.64 15.24 12.80
CA LEU A 243 14.08 14.85 11.46
C LEU A 243 13.44 15.76 10.40
N ARG A 244 12.14 16.08 10.49
CA ARG A 244 11.50 17.06 9.60
C ARG A 244 12.15 18.43 9.70
N THR A 245 12.42 18.92 10.91
CA THR A 245 12.97 20.28 11.11
C THR A 245 14.42 20.39 10.64
N HIS A 246 15.26 19.40 10.90
CA HIS A 246 16.70 19.49 10.64
C HIS A 246 17.12 18.85 9.30
N GLY A 247 16.36 17.86 8.84
CA GLY A 247 16.62 17.10 7.62
C GLY A 247 15.56 17.25 6.53
N GLY A 248 14.44 17.93 6.79
CA GLY A 248 13.46 18.30 5.77
C GLY A 248 13.72 19.68 5.17
N ASP A 249 13.07 19.97 4.05
CA ASP A 249 13.21 21.18 3.21
C ASP A 249 12.81 22.52 3.92
N ALA A 250 12.55 22.48 5.24
CA ALA A 250 12.13 23.64 6.04
C ALA A 250 13.24 24.70 6.21
N HIS A 251 14.50 24.34 5.93
CA HIS A 251 15.65 25.24 5.98
C HIS A 251 16.52 25.05 4.73
N GLY A 252 16.02 25.49 3.57
CA GLY A 252 16.76 25.85 2.35
C GLY A 252 17.98 25.00 1.96
N ARG A 253 17.87 24.27 0.84
CA ARG A 253 18.94 23.47 0.23
C ARG A 253 20.33 24.14 0.23
N GLU A 254 21.26 23.62 1.02
CA GLU A 254 22.68 23.67 0.66
C GLU A 254 22.88 22.65 -0.48
N LYS A 255 23.11 23.13 -1.70
CA LYS A 255 23.21 22.30 -2.91
C LYS A 255 24.14 21.09 -2.70
N GLY A 256 23.60 19.88 -2.86
CA GLY A 256 24.38 18.66 -3.14
C GLY A 256 24.41 17.58 -2.06
N PHE A 257 23.79 17.77 -0.89
CA PHE A 257 23.79 16.75 0.18
C PHE A 257 22.36 16.29 0.52
N ARG A 258 22.06 15.00 0.30
CA ARG A 258 20.89 14.35 0.91
C ARG A 258 21.20 14.13 2.38
N ARG A 259 20.44 14.74 3.29
CA ARG A 259 20.70 14.61 4.74
C ARG A 259 20.05 13.36 5.31
N ILE A 260 19.02 12.83 4.65
CA ILE A 260 18.27 11.65 5.08
C ILE A 260 18.47 10.52 4.07
N ASP A 261 18.91 9.36 4.59
CA ASP A 261 18.99 8.11 3.83
C ASP A 261 17.63 7.39 3.80
N ALA A 262 17.34 6.67 2.72
CA ALA A 262 16.06 6.00 2.49
C ALA A 262 15.68 5.04 3.62
N ARG A 263 16.66 4.38 4.26
CA ARG A 263 16.42 3.49 5.41
C ARG A 263 15.83 4.25 6.61
N ILE A 264 16.27 5.48 6.85
CA ILE A 264 15.79 6.33 7.94
C ILE A 264 14.38 6.86 7.63
N ALA A 265 14.15 7.29 6.39
CA ALA A 265 12.81 7.70 5.95
C ALA A 265 11.80 6.54 6.07
N ARG A 266 12.22 5.33 5.69
CA ARG A 266 11.41 4.12 5.83
C ARG A 266 11.13 3.76 7.28
N LEU A 267 12.08 3.96 8.19
CA LEU A 267 11.84 3.80 9.62
C LEU A 267 10.82 4.83 10.13
N ALA A 268 10.98 6.10 9.75
CA ALA A 268 10.11 7.19 10.17
C ALA A 268 8.65 6.96 9.75
N ILE A 269 8.40 6.61 8.48
CA ILE A 269 7.03 6.37 7.98
C ILE A 269 6.38 5.16 8.65
N ASN A 270 7.14 4.07 8.86
CA ASN A 270 6.61 2.88 9.53
C ASN A 270 6.28 3.17 11.00
N ALA A 271 7.19 3.85 11.70
CA ALA A 271 6.97 4.26 13.09
C ALA A 271 5.77 5.21 13.24
N ALA A 272 5.65 6.21 12.35
CA ALA A 272 4.52 7.12 12.31
C ALA A 272 3.20 6.40 12.02
N SER A 273 3.18 5.47 11.06
CA SER A 273 2.00 4.65 10.74
C SER A 273 1.58 3.78 11.92
N SER A 274 2.55 3.22 12.64
CA SER A 274 2.30 2.37 13.81
C SER A 274 1.72 3.16 14.97
N LEU A 275 2.29 4.34 15.22
CA LEU A 275 1.79 5.28 16.21
C LEU A 275 0.37 5.75 15.87
N ALA A 276 0.16 6.21 14.64
CA ALA A 276 -1.13 6.67 14.17
C ALA A 276 -2.21 5.58 14.31
N LEU A 277 -1.90 4.33 13.89
CA LEU A 277 -2.81 3.21 14.03
C LEU A 277 -3.20 2.98 15.50
N PHE A 278 -2.20 2.94 16.37
CA PHE A 278 -2.41 2.70 17.79
C PHE A 278 -3.27 3.78 18.46
N LEU A 279 -3.05 5.06 18.11
CA LEU A 279 -3.86 6.17 18.62
C LEU A 279 -5.32 6.07 18.17
N ILE A 280 -5.54 5.77 16.89
CA ILE A 280 -6.87 5.59 16.31
C ILE A 280 -7.59 4.42 16.99
N GLU A 281 -6.96 3.25 17.07
CA GLU A 281 -7.57 2.06 17.70
C GLU A 281 -7.87 2.28 19.18
N THR A 282 -7.01 3.03 19.88
CA THR A 282 -7.24 3.39 21.29
C THR A 282 -8.46 4.29 21.42
N TRP A 283 -8.58 5.32 20.58
CA TRP A 283 -9.73 6.22 20.57
C TRP A 283 -11.02 5.47 20.24
N GLU A 284 -11.04 4.64 19.20
CA GLU A 284 -12.24 3.89 18.79
C GLU A 284 -12.71 2.94 19.89
N ARG A 285 -11.76 2.33 20.60
CA ARG A 285 -12.06 1.46 21.73
C ARG A 285 -12.68 2.21 22.91
N GLN A 286 -12.29 3.46 23.14
CA GLN A 286 -12.84 4.30 24.22
C GLN A 286 -14.21 4.89 23.86
N GLU A 287 -14.34 5.37 22.62
CA GLU A 287 -15.55 6.07 22.16
C GLU A 287 -16.61 5.11 21.60
N HIS A 288 -16.28 3.82 21.44
CA HIS A 288 -17.15 2.78 20.88
C HIS A 288 -17.75 3.13 19.51
N ARG A 289 -17.06 3.97 18.75
CA ARG A 289 -17.40 4.39 17.38
C ARG A 289 -16.13 4.53 16.57
N THR A 290 -16.26 4.49 15.24
CA THR A 290 -15.17 4.89 14.35
C THR A 290 -15.06 6.41 14.32
N LEU A 291 -13.88 6.93 14.01
CA LEU A 291 -13.78 8.36 13.70
C LEU A 291 -14.76 8.63 12.54
N PRO A 292 -15.48 9.76 12.54
CA PRO A 292 -16.56 9.97 11.58
C PRO A 292 -16.09 9.69 10.15
N GLN A 293 -16.98 9.06 9.40
CA GLN A 293 -16.91 8.95 7.94
C GLN A 293 -17.74 10.11 7.41
N HIS A 294 -17.29 10.81 6.35
CA HIS A 294 -17.98 11.94 5.74
C HIS A 294 -19.49 11.96 6.01
N ALA A 295 -19.94 12.90 6.85
CA ALA A 295 -21.29 13.41 6.65
C ALA A 295 -21.20 14.32 5.43
N GLU A 296 -21.94 13.98 4.37
CA GLU A 296 -22.24 14.89 3.27
C GLU A 296 -22.90 16.15 3.88
N HIS A 297 -22.10 17.10 4.32
CA HIS A 297 -22.56 18.44 4.65
C HIS A 297 -22.41 19.30 3.40
N LEU A 298 -23.48 19.27 2.61
CA LEU A 298 -24.05 20.29 1.69
C LEU A 298 -23.08 21.08 0.79
#